data_AF-A0A9Q3UWJ0-F1
#
_entry.id   AF-A0A9Q3UWJ0-F1
#
_cell.length_a   1.000
_cell.length_b   1.000
_cell.length_c   1.000
_cell.angle_alpha   90.00
_cell.angle_beta   90.00
_cell.angle_gamma   90.00
#
_symmetry.space_group_name_H-M   'P 1'
#
loop_
_entity.id
_entity.type
_entity.pdbx_description
1 polymer ?
#
loop_
_entity_poly.entity_id
_entity_poly.type
_entity_poly.pdbx_seq_one_letter_code
_entity_poly.pdbx_strand_id
1 'polypeptide(L)'
;MNIPSFLNKEIIIIFLIIYVVVGILGFIVSSKRGSAGLISFSLVLVFGAVMHHYFKLSFFNRLLPFAFAPSFILGLILGLSKYEAKAEPIIDVELKLGGKIRIIRNIFAGVGVFGASRSGKTASVIYSLLLHFQKWGFSGLVYDYKN
;
A
#
# COMPACT_ATOMS: atom_id res chain seq x y z
N MET A 1 -5.95 -41.99 -18.56
CA MET A 1 -4.81 -41.22 -19.09
C MET A 1 -3.70 -41.31 -18.05
N ASN A 2 -2.73 -42.19 -18.29
CA ASN A 2 -1.68 -42.52 -17.33
C ASN A 2 -0.80 -41.30 -17.09
N ILE A 3 -0.78 -40.81 -15.86
CA ILE A 3 0.15 -39.78 -15.41
C ILE A 3 1.55 -40.42 -15.52
N PRO A 4 2.51 -39.82 -16.24
CA PRO A 4 3.84 -40.38 -16.35
C PRO A 4 4.47 -40.48 -14.95
N SER A 5 5.14 -41.60 -14.67
CA SER A 5 5.72 -42.03 -13.38
C SER A 5 6.75 -41.07 -12.76
N PHE A 6 7.02 -39.94 -13.41
CA PHE A 6 7.85 -38.84 -12.89
C PHE A 6 7.04 -37.79 -12.10
N LEU A 7 5.70 -37.80 -12.16
CA LEU A 7 4.84 -36.88 -11.41
C LEU A 7 4.36 -37.51 -10.10
N ASN A 8 5.30 -37.71 -9.17
CA ASN A 8 4.95 -38.07 -7.80
C ASN A 8 4.18 -36.92 -7.14
N LYS A 9 3.14 -37.24 -6.36
CA LYS A 9 2.36 -36.27 -5.57
C LYS A 9 3.26 -35.34 -4.75
N GLU A 10 4.41 -35.84 -4.32
CA GLU A 10 5.45 -35.12 -3.59
C GLU A 10 6.01 -33.93 -4.39
N ILE A 11 6.28 -34.11 -5.69
CA ILE A 11 6.80 -33.03 -6.54
C ILE A 11 5.75 -31.92 -6.69
N ILE A 12 4.49 -32.29 -6.85
CA ILE A 12 3.37 -31.33 -6.95
C ILE A 12 3.22 -30.54 -5.64
N ILE A 13 3.35 -31.21 -4.49
CA ILE A 13 3.28 -30.57 -3.17
C ILE A 13 4.46 -29.60 -2.98
N ILE A 14 5.68 -30.01 -3.35
CA ILE A 14 6.87 -29.16 -3.26
C ILE A 14 6.70 -27.91 -4.13
N PHE A 15 6.18 -28.05 -5.35
CA PHE A 15 5.89 -26.90 -6.22
C PHE A 15 4.81 -25.97 -5.65
N LEU A 16 3.76 -26.52 -5.04
CA LEU A 16 2.71 -25.73 -4.39
C LEU A 16 3.27 -24.94 -3.21
N ILE A 17 4.15 -25.56 -2.40
CA ILE A 17 4.83 -24.90 -1.28
C ILE A 17 5.72 -23.77 -1.79
N ILE A 18 6.53 -24.00 -2.82
CA ILE A 18 7.38 -22.97 -3.42
C ILE A 18 6.52 -21.80 -3.92
N TYR A 19 5.40 -22.09 -4.57
CA TYR A 19 4.49 -21.07 -5.09
C TYR A 19 3.85 -20.23 -3.97
N VAL A 20 3.40 -20.87 -2.89
CA VAL A 20 2.85 -20.18 -1.71
C VAL A 20 3.92 -19.34 -1.02
N VAL A 21 5.14 -19.85 -0.85
CA VAL A 21 6.25 -19.13 -0.22
C VAL A 21 6.65 -17.91 -1.06
N VAL A 22 6.82 -18.07 -2.37
CA VAL A 22 7.15 -16.95 -3.28
C VAL A 22 6.02 -15.92 -3.33
N GLY A 23 4.77 -16.37 -3.33
CA GLY A 23 3.59 -15.49 -3.27
C GLY A 23 3.51 -14.69 -1.97
N ILE A 24 3.75 -15.32 -0.81
CA ILE A 24 3.77 -14.65 0.49
C ILE A 24 4.92 -13.65 0.58
N LEU A 25 6.13 -14.03 0.12
CA LEU A 25 7.27 -13.12 0.07
C LEU A 25 7.00 -11.93 -0.86
N GLY A 26 6.41 -12.18 -2.03
CA GLY A 26 5.98 -11.13 -2.96
C GLY A 26 4.95 -10.19 -2.36
N PHE A 27 3.98 -10.70 -1.60
CA PHE A 27 2.96 -9.91 -0.89
C PHE A 27 3.57 -9.05 0.22
N ILE A 28 4.47 -9.62 1.02
CA ILE A 28 5.17 -8.89 2.11
C ILE A 28 6.02 -7.74 1.54
N VAL A 29 6.73 -7.98 0.44
CA VAL A 29 7.56 -6.97 -0.24
C VAL A 29 6.68 -5.89 -0.88
N SER A 30 5.57 -6.29 -1.54
CA SER A 30 4.58 -5.36 -2.11
C SER A 30 3.96 -4.45 -1.03
N SER A 31 3.71 -4.98 0.16
CA SER A 31 3.08 -4.23 1.25
C SER A 31 3.98 -3.11 1.79
N LYS A 32 5.31 -3.23 1.61
CA LYS A 32 6.30 -2.27 2.14
C LYS A 32 6.84 -1.27 1.11
N ARG A 33 6.81 -1.56 -0.19
CA ARG A 33 7.28 -0.63 -1.25
C ARG A 33 6.46 -0.81 -2.53
N GLY A 34 5.60 0.16 -2.84
CA GLY A 34 4.56 0.07 -3.89
C GLY A 34 5.02 -0.53 -5.22
N SER A 35 6.03 0.05 -5.89
CA SER A 35 6.49 -0.41 -7.21
C SER A 35 7.11 -1.82 -7.22
N ALA A 36 7.60 -2.30 -6.08
CA ALA A 36 8.17 -3.65 -5.97
C ALA A 36 7.10 -4.75 -6.02
N GLY A 37 5.84 -4.42 -5.69
CA GLY A 37 4.72 -5.36 -5.78
C GLY A 37 4.30 -5.70 -7.20
N LEU A 38 4.36 -4.74 -8.12
CA LEU A 38 4.11 -4.98 -9.54
C LEU A 38 5.20 -5.87 -10.15
N ILE A 39 6.45 -5.68 -9.73
CA ILE A 39 7.60 -6.46 -10.17
C ILE A 39 7.52 -7.91 -9.64
N SER A 40 7.08 -8.11 -8.40
CA SER A 40 6.91 -9.47 -7.86
C SER A 40 5.76 -10.21 -8.53
N PHE A 41 4.64 -9.52 -8.81
CA PHE A 41 3.52 -10.09 -9.55
C PHE A 41 3.88 -10.48 -10.99
N SER A 42 4.61 -9.63 -11.71
CA SER A 42 5.06 -9.93 -13.07
C SER A 42 6.05 -11.11 -13.10
N LEU A 43 6.94 -11.23 -12.12
CA LEU A 43 7.84 -12.39 -11.98
C LEU A 43 7.08 -13.70 -11.78
N VAL A 44 6.03 -13.70 -10.95
CA VAL A 44 5.19 -14.88 -10.70
C VAL A 44 4.45 -15.32 -11.97
N LEU A 45 3.94 -14.36 -12.76
CA LEU A 45 3.28 -14.66 -14.04
C LEU A 45 4.26 -15.22 -15.08
N VAL A 46 5.46 -14.63 -15.20
CA VAL A 46 6.50 -15.12 -16.12
C VAL A 46 6.94 -16.53 -15.73
N PHE A 47 7.15 -16.79 -14.43
CA PHE A 47 7.48 -18.12 -13.95
C PHE A 47 6.36 -19.14 -14.25
N GLY A 48 5.10 -18.75 -14.05
CA GLY A 48 3.94 -19.58 -14.42
C GLY A 48 3.88 -19.91 -15.92
N ALA A 49 4.19 -18.92 -16.79
CA ALA A 49 4.20 -19.09 -18.25
C ALA A 49 5.35 -20.00 -18.73
N VAL A 50 6.54 -19.82 -18.18
CA VAL A 50 7.71 -20.68 -18.45
C VAL A 50 7.40 -22.12 -18.03
N MET A 51 6.84 -22.32 -16.84
CA MET A 51 6.45 -23.65 -16.37
C MET A 51 5.39 -24.31 -17.26
N HIS A 52 4.42 -23.54 -17.80
CA HIS A 52 3.43 -24.06 -18.75
C HIS A 52 4.06 -24.50 -20.09
N HIS A 53 5.09 -23.79 -20.55
CA HIS A 53 5.78 -24.13 -21.79
C HIS A 53 6.58 -25.43 -21.66
N TYR A 54 7.30 -25.61 -20.56
CA TYR A 54 8.15 -26.78 -20.34
C TYR A 54 7.39 -28.01 -19.81
N PHE A 55 6.42 -27.79 -18.95
CA PHE A 55 5.58 -28.85 -18.42
C PHE A 55 4.16 -28.56 -18.92
N LYS A 56 3.67 -29.38 -19.88
CA LYS A 56 2.27 -29.37 -20.37
C LYS A 56 1.26 -29.77 -19.27
N LEU A 57 1.47 -29.31 -18.06
CA LEU A 57 0.63 -29.54 -16.92
C LEU A 57 -0.63 -28.69 -17.08
N SER A 58 -1.76 -29.37 -17.13
CA SER A 58 -3.13 -28.84 -17.20
C SER A 58 -3.57 -28.06 -15.94
N PHE A 59 -2.63 -27.45 -15.21
CA PHE A 59 -2.92 -26.69 -13.98
C PHE A 59 -3.67 -25.38 -14.26
N PHE A 60 -3.70 -24.90 -15.50
CA PHE A 60 -4.37 -23.64 -15.85
C PHE A 60 -5.86 -23.61 -15.46
N ASN A 61 -6.59 -24.70 -15.71
CA ASN A 61 -8.02 -24.77 -15.44
C ASN A 61 -8.37 -24.79 -13.94
N ARG A 62 -7.43 -25.12 -13.05
CA ARG A 62 -7.65 -25.12 -11.59
C ARG A 62 -6.94 -23.96 -10.90
N LEU A 63 -5.69 -23.70 -11.22
CA LEU A 63 -4.86 -22.73 -10.51
C LEU A 63 -5.25 -21.29 -10.86
N LEU A 64 -5.70 -21.04 -12.09
CA LEU A 64 -6.11 -19.70 -12.51
C LEU A 64 -7.40 -19.22 -11.80
N PRO A 65 -8.52 -19.97 -11.80
CA PRO A 65 -9.73 -19.54 -11.11
C PRO A 65 -9.62 -19.63 -9.59
N PHE A 66 -8.90 -20.62 -9.02
CA PHE A 66 -8.91 -20.85 -7.58
C PHE A 66 -7.73 -20.22 -6.81
N ALA A 67 -6.62 -19.88 -7.47
CA ALA A 67 -5.48 -19.22 -6.82
C ALA A 67 -5.27 -17.80 -7.36
N PHE A 68 -5.11 -17.62 -8.67
CA PHE A 68 -4.82 -16.29 -9.23
C PHE A 68 -5.98 -15.31 -9.14
N ALA A 69 -7.19 -15.73 -9.53
CA ALA A 69 -8.36 -14.84 -9.51
C ALA A 69 -8.65 -14.27 -8.11
N PRO A 70 -8.73 -15.06 -7.01
CA PRO A 70 -8.96 -14.49 -5.69
C PRO A 70 -7.78 -13.64 -5.19
N SER A 71 -6.52 -14.02 -5.47
CA SER A 71 -5.36 -13.20 -5.09
C SER A 71 -5.32 -11.87 -5.84
N PHE A 72 -5.71 -11.85 -7.12
CA PHE A 72 -5.77 -10.64 -7.94
C PHE A 72 -6.89 -9.71 -7.47
N ILE A 73 -8.08 -10.25 -7.19
CA ILE A 73 -9.21 -9.49 -6.63
C ILE A 73 -8.83 -8.89 -5.27
N LEU A 74 -8.23 -9.69 -4.38
CA LEU A 74 -7.74 -9.19 -3.09
C LEU A 74 -6.68 -8.10 -3.25
N GLY A 75 -5.74 -8.29 -4.19
CA GLY A 75 -4.73 -7.28 -4.52
C GLY A 75 -5.35 -5.97 -5.00
N LEU A 76 -6.35 -6.04 -5.88
CA LEU A 76 -7.09 -4.87 -6.36
C LEU A 76 -7.84 -4.16 -5.23
N ILE A 77 -8.57 -4.90 -4.38
CA ILE A 77 -9.31 -4.32 -3.25
C ILE A 77 -8.35 -3.60 -2.29
N LEU A 78 -7.24 -4.25 -1.93
CA LEU A 78 -6.23 -3.66 -1.04
C LEU A 78 -5.51 -2.47 -1.67
N GLY A 79 -5.24 -2.54 -2.98
CA GLY A 79 -4.63 -1.45 -3.73
C GLY A 79 -5.53 -0.22 -3.82
N LEU A 80 -6.81 -0.41 -4.12
CA LEU A 80 -7.81 0.65 -4.18
C LEU A 80 -8.06 1.26 -2.79
N SER A 81 -8.06 0.43 -1.73
CA SER A 81 -8.26 0.92 -0.35
C SER A 81 -7.12 1.81 0.15
N LYS A 82 -5.91 1.68 -0.40
CA LYS A 82 -4.75 2.51 -0.01
C LYS A 82 -4.58 3.74 -0.92
N TYR A 83 -5.54 4.00 -1.80
CA TYR A 83 -5.49 5.19 -2.64
C TYR A 83 -5.79 6.43 -1.80
N GLU A 84 -4.73 7.16 -1.44
CA GLU A 84 -4.89 8.51 -0.93
C GLU A 84 -5.00 9.49 -2.10
N ALA A 85 -6.07 10.28 -2.13
CA ALA A 85 -6.21 11.37 -3.10
C ALA A 85 -5.01 12.33 -2.98
N LYS A 86 -4.61 12.92 -4.11
CA LYS A 86 -3.58 13.97 -4.12
C LYS A 86 -3.98 15.10 -3.17
N ALA A 87 -3.01 15.66 -2.46
CA ALA A 87 -3.27 16.77 -1.55
C ALA A 87 -3.74 17.99 -2.32
N GLU A 88 -4.86 18.56 -1.89
CA GLU A 88 -5.36 19.80 -2.48
C GLU A 88 -4.66 20.98 -1.82
N PRO A 89 -3.97 21.85 -2.58
CA PRO A 89 -2.99 22.78 -2.01
C PRO A 89 -3.61 23.88 -1.13
N ILE A 90 -4.90 24.17 -1.27
CA ILE A 90 -5.64 25.16 -0.47
C ILE A 90 -6.31 24.49 0.75
N ILE A 91 -6.88 23.29 0.54
CA ILE A 91 -7.71 22.58 1.52
C ILE A 91 -6.88 21.75 2.50
N ASP A 92 -5.76 21.20 2.04
CA ASP A 92 -4.91 20.31 2.81
C ASP A 92 -3.62 21.03 3.26
N VAL A 93 -3.17 20.75 4.49
CA VAL A 93 -1.99 21.39 5.09
C VAL A 93 -0.86 20.40 5.26
N GLU A 94 0.30 20.74 4.70
CA GLU A 94 1.54 19.97 4.86
C GLU A 94 2.28 20.35 6.16
N LEU A 95 2.38 19.40 7.08
CA LEU A 95 3.22 19.47 8.26
C LEU A 95 4.59 18.88 7.96
N LYS A 96 5.63 19.69 8.09
CA LYS A 96 7.03 19.24 8.00
C LYS A 96 7.51 18.80 9.39
N LEU A 97 7.58 17.48 9.61
CA LEU A 97 7.95 16.88 10.89
C LEU A 97 9.25 16.07 10.74
N GLY A 98 10.39 16.58 11.22
CA GLY A 98 11.62 15.80 11.45
C GLY A 98 12.00 14.78 10.35
N GLY A 99 11.83 15.14 9.07
CA GLY A 99 12.13 14.27 7.92
C GLY A 99 10.93 13.56 7.26
N LYS A 100 9.71 13.73 7.77
CA LYS A 100 8.48 13.25 7.15
C LYS A 100 7.49 14.38 6.95
N ILE A 101 6.80 14.36 5.81
CA ILE A 101 5.66 15.23 5.56
C ILE A 101 4.41 14.48 6.00
N ARG A 102 3.59 15.12 6.84
CA ARG A 102 2.25 14.65 7.18
C ARG A 102 1.25 15.65 6.65
N ILE A 103 0.14 15.18 6.10
CA ILE A 103 -0.89 16.05 5.54
C ILE A 103 -2.09 16.03 6.48
N ILE A 104 -2.50 17.20 6.97
CA ILE A 104 -3.82 17.38 7.57
C ILE A 104 -4.80 17.54 6.41
N ARG A 105 -5.76 16.63 6.30
CA ARG A 105 -6.78 16.66 5.25
C ARG A 105 -7.94 17.55 5.67
N ASN A 106 -8.44 18.35 4.75
CA ASN A 106 -9.65 19.15 4.92
C ASN A 106 -9.68 20.00 6.20
N ILE A 107 -8.92 21.10 6.21
CA ILE A 107 -8.92 22.06 7.32
C ILE A 107 -10.30 22.69 7.58
N PHE A 108 -11.18 22.74 6.58
CA PHE A 108 -12.52 23.33 6.73
C PHE A 108 -13.46 22.50 7.59
N ALA A 109 -13.17 21.20 7.77
CA ALA A 109 -13.88 20.36 8.73
C ALA A 109 -13.49 20.67 10.20
N GLY A 110 -12.50 21.54 10.41
CA GLY A 110 -11.92 21.82 11.72
C GLY A 110 -10.80 20.85 12.09
N VAL A 111 -9.82 21.33 12.85
CA VAL A 111 -8.64 20.56 13.25
C VAL A 111 -8.52 20.56 14.76
N GLY A 112 -8.61 19.37 15.37
CA GLY A 112 -8.34 19.17 16.79
C GLY A 112 -6.87 18.80 17.03
N VAL A 113 -6.16 19.58 17.87
CA VAL A 113 -4.75 19.33 18.19
C VAL A 113 -4.61 18.89 19.64
N PHE A 114 -4.27 17.60 19.85
CA PHE A 114 -4.06 17.01 21.17
C PHE A 114 -2.57 16.77 21.45
N GLY A 115 -2.18 16.85 22.72
CA GLY A 115 -0.83 16.46 23.15
C GLY A 115 -0.54 16.84 24.61
N ALA A 116 0.56 16.34 25.16
CA ALA A 116 1.00 16.64 26.53
C ALA A 116 1.53 18.08 26.69
N SER A 117 1.65 18.56 27.93
CA SER A 117 2.34 19.84 28.18
C SER A 117 3.75 19.80 27.60
N ARG A 118 4.22 20.93 27.05
CA ARG A 118 5.57 21.07 26.45
C ARG A 118 5.88 20.13 25.28
N SER A 119 4.87 19.47 24.68
CA SER A 119 5.04 18.55 23.54
C SER A 119 5.31 19.24 22.19
N GLY A 120 5.50 20.56 22.17
CA GLY A 120 5.78 21.32 20.94
C GLY A 120 4.58 21.51 20.00
N LYS A 121 3.33 21.35 20.45
CA LYS A 121 2.11 21.55 19.61
C LYS A 121 2.12 22.88 18.85
N THR A 122 2.46 23.96 19.55
CA THR A 122 2.49 25.30 18.97
C THR A 122 3.53 25.43 17.87
N ALA A 123 4.77 25.02 18.14
CA ALA A 123 5.90 25.15 17.21
C ALA A 123 5.83 24.18 16.00
N SER A 124 5.08 23.08 16.13
CA SER A 124 4.95 22.07 15.07
C SER A 124 3.65 22.23 14.28
N VAL A 125 2.50 22.06 14.93
CA VAL A 125 1.20 21.98 14.25
C VAL A 125 0.60 23.37 14.04
N ILE A 126 0.50 24.18 15.10
CA ILE A 126 -0.16 25.49 15.02
C ILE A 126 0.61 26.44 14.09
N TYR A 127 1.93 26.51 14.22
CA TYR A 127 2.77 27.33 13.34
C TYR A 127 2.62 26.94 11.86
N SER A 128 2.58 25.64 11.55
CA SER A 128 2.39 25.16 10.17
C SER A 128 1.01 25.54 9.61
N LEU A 129 -0.04 25.47 10.43
CA LEU A 129 -1.38 25.92 10.06
C LEU A 129 -1.40 27.43 9.76
N LEU A 130 -0.80 28.25 10.63
CA LEU A 130 -0.73 29.70 10.43
C LEU A 130 0.06 30.07 9.17
N LEU A 131 1.18 29.40 8.88
CA LEU A 131 1.92 29.60 7.63
C LEU A 131 1.07 29.26 6.40
N HIS A 132 0.30 28.18 6.45
CA HIS A 132 -0.61 27.83 5.36
C HIS A 132 -1.70 28.88 5.19
N PHE A 133 -2.25 29.38 6.30
CA PHE A 133 -3.30 30.39 6.25
C PHE A 133 -2.79 31.72 5.73
N GLN A 134 -1.59 32.13 6.12
CA GLN A 134 -0.89 33.28 5.56
C GLN A 134 -0.65 33.10 4.05
N LYS A 135 -0.16 31.93 3.62
CA LYS A 135 0.15 31.65 2.21
C LYS A 135 -1.07 31.81 1.31
N TRP A 136 -2.25 31.42 1.77
CA TRP A 136 -3.50 31.48 1.01
C TRP A 136 -4.39 32.67 1.36
N GLY A 137 -3.92 33.59 2.21
CA GLY A 137 -4.64 34.82 2.56
C GLY A 137 -5.92 34.59 3.35
N PHE A 138 -5.99 33.54 4.16
CA PHE A 138 -7.16 33.31 5.02
C PHE A 138 -7.20 34.34 6.15
N SER A 139 -8.37 34.96 6.32
CA SER A 139 -8.69 35.77 7.51
C SER A 139 -9.03 34.87 8.70
N GLY A 140 -8.67 35.28 9.91
CA GLY A 140 -9.05 34.56 11.12
C GLY A 140 -8.76 35.34 12.39
N LEU A 141 -9.28 34.84 13.50
CA LEU A 141 -8.98 35.31 14.85
C LEU A 141 -8.03 34.32 15.52
N VAL A 142 -6.91 34.82 16.02
CA VAL A 142 -6.00 34.03 16.86
C VAL A 142 -6.27 34.40 18.31
N TYR A 143 -6.69 33.41 19.10
CA TYR A 143 -6.82 33.55 20.54
C TYR A 143 -5.58 32.93 21.19
N ASP A 144 -4.64 33.78 21.60
CA ASP A 144 -3.49 33.35 22.39
C ASP A 144 -3.77 33.56 23.88
N TYR A 145 -4.02 32.47 24.59
CA TYR A 145 -4.24 32.50 26.03
C TYR A 145 -2.97 32.87 26.83
N LYS A 146 -1.78 32.74 26.24
CA LYS A 146 -0.48 32.94 26.91
C LYS A 146 0.30 34.18 26.44
N ASN A 147 -0.30 35.00 25.56
CA ASN A 147 0.20 36.19 24.83
C ASN A 147 0.66 35.93 23.40
#